data_AF-A0A1A9WI77-F1
#
_entry.id   AF-A0A1A9WI77-F1
#
_cell.length_a   1.000
_cell.length_b   1.000
_cell.length_c   1.000
_cell.angle_alpha   90.00
_cell.angle_beta   90.00
_cell.angle_gamma   90.00
#
_symmetry.space_group_name_H-M   'P 1'
#
loop_
_entity.id
_entity.type
_entity.pdbx_description
1 polymer ?
#
loop_
_entity_poly.entity_id
_entity_poly.type
_entity_poly.pdbx_seq_one_letter_code
_entity_poly.pdbx_strand_id
1 'polypeptide(L)'
;MNISWGARLQWKSLLRLLSTNFKLSARQLLARNNGGFRHARILTNTSNSLIIDSNLYNPRLQYADISPKPAISEETKKERTEPPTPNPDPNGNERTLPRLMNFPEIMWPSMFNSMRNWVLVYGIIRPYFDREFYVKEFIRGAKRAMQVVSIKLMNADFAGLQDLVTPEALAELKPVIQKLSVSQRRQLEVQESDVYLMFPYQVGIMFDEGNEHEIQKRWVEITMVFHILRGLREIQESGEEMPWNFGIMPEYQDKVFVCNYRFIKEFTSGRESDWTINIVNHFKPLDLIKEMKRV
;
A
#
# COMPACT_ATOMS: atom_id res chain seq x y z
N MET A 1 32.35 -22.92 -3.60
CA MET A 1 31.03 -23.28 -4.19
C MET A 1 31.00 -22.82 -5.64
N ASN A 2 31.00 -23.77 -6.57
CA ASN A 2 31.00 -23.53 -8.02
C ASN A 2 29.57 -23.28 -8.50
N ILE A 3 29.31 -22.10 -9.08
CA ILE A 3 28.05 -21.79 -9.76
C ILE A 3 28.19 -22.20 -11.22
N SER A 4 27.30 -23.08 -11.68
CA SER A 4 27.26 -23.65 -13.03
C SER A 4 27.26 -22.59 -14.15
N TRP A 5 28.13 -22.78 -15.14
CA TRP A 5 28.31 -21.91 -16.31
C TRP A 5 27.10 -21.87 -17.26
N GLY A 6 26.16 -22.82 -17.16
CA GLY A 6 24.96 -22.88 -18.01
C GLY A 6 23.95 -21.75 -17.76
N ALA A 7 23.82 -21.27 -16.52
CA ALA A 7 22.89 -20.20 -16.18
C ALA A 7 23.32 -18.83 -16.74
N ARG A 8 24.61 -18.62 -17.02
CA ARG A 8 25.14 -17.32 -17.46
C ARG A 8 24.90 -17.04 -18.96
N LEU A 9 24.73 -18.07 -19.79
CA LEU A 9 24.47 -17.90 -21.23
C LEU A 9 22.99 -17.62 -21.55
N GLN A 10 22.04 -18.25 -20.84
CA GLN A 10 20.62 -18.01 -21.09
C GLN A 10 20.19 -16.58 -20.71
N TRP A 11 20.77 -16.01 -19.65
CA TRP A 11 20.49 -14.64 -19.21
C TRP A 11 21.02 -13.58 -20.19
N LYS A 12 22.17 -13.81 -20.83
CA LYS A 12 22.71 -12.88 -21.84
C LYS A 12 21.87 -12.86 -23.13
N SER A 13 21.26 -13.98 -23.50
CA SER A 13 20.34 -14.05 -24.64
C SER A 13 19.01 -13.34 -24.33
N LEU A 14 18.45 -13.55 -23.13
CA LEU A 14 17.24 -12.86 -22.65
C LEU A 14 17.45 -11.34 -22.56
N LEU A 15 18.60 -10.88 -22.05
CA LEU A 15 18.94 -9.45 -21.97
C LEU A 15 19.13 -8.80 -23.35
N ARG A 16 19.66 -9.54 -24.35
CA ARG A 16 19.77 -9.02 -25.74
C ARG A 16 18.40 -8.89 -26.40
N LEU A 17 17.55 -9.91 -26.30
CA LEU A 17 16.18 -9.90 -26.84
C LEU A 17 15.31 -8.82 -26.21
N LEU A 18 15.46 -8.58 -24.90
CA LEU A 18 14.76 -7.48 -24.21
C LEU A 18 15.29 -6.11 -24.64
N SER A 19 16.59 -5.96 -24.88
CA SER A 19 17.20 -4.67 -25.28
C SER A 19 16.83 -4.24 -26.72
N THR A 20 16.67 -5.17 -27.65
CA THR A 20 16.33 -4.87 -29.05
C THR A 20 14.85 -4.54 -29.20
N ASN A 21 13.96 -5.31 -28.57
CA ASN A 21 12.52 -5.04 -28.58
C ASN A 21 12.17 -3.74 -27.84
N PHE A 22 12.93 -3.39 -26.79
CA PHE A 22 12.75 -2.15 -26.03
C PHE A 22 13.18 -0.88 -26.81
N LYS A 23 14.26 -0.94 -27.59
CA LYS A 23 14.68 0.17 -28.47
C LYS A 23 13.65 0.48 -29.57
N LEU A 24 12.94 -0.53 -30.05
CA LEU A 24 11.85 -0.39 -31.03
C LEU A 24 10.59 0.23 -30.40
N SER A 25 10.20 -0.21 -29.20
CA SER A 25 9.01 0.31 -28.50
C SER A 25 9.18 1.75 -27.99
N ALA A 26 10.36 2.12 -27.48
CA ALA A 26 10.65 3.49 -27.05
C ALA A 26 10.65 4.47 -28.25
N ARG A 27 11.15 4.05 -29.42
CA ARG A 27 11.05 4.82 -30.66
C ARG A 27 9.62 4.98 -31.14
N GLN A 28 8.77 3.96 -31.00
CA GLN A 28 7.36 4.04 -31.37
C GLN A 28 6.55 4.93 -30.41
N LEU A 29 6.86 4.94 -29.12
CA LEU A 29 6.24 5.84 -28.14
C LEU A 29 6.65 7.30 -28.34
N LEU A 30 7.90 7.55 -28.73
CA LEU A 30 8.39 8.91 -29.04
C LEU A 30 7.93 9.40 -30.44
N ALA A 31 7.78 8.51 -31.42
CA ALA A 31 7.30 8.87 -32.76
C ALA A 31 5.78 9.15 -32.82
N ARG A 32 5.00 8.64 -31.86
CA ARG A 32 3.55 8.83 -31.81
C ARG A 32 3.11 10.19 -31.25
N ASN A 33 4.04 11.02 -30.77
CA ASN A 33 3.74 12.32 -30.16
C ASN A 33 3.84 13.53 -31.12
N ASN A 34 4.11 13.31 -32.41
CA ASN A 34 4.15 14.38 -33.43
C ASN A 34 2.85 14.55 -34.24
N GLY A 35 1.73 14.00 -33.76
CA GLY A 35 0.42 14.17 -34.40
C GLY A 35 -0.61 14.55 -33.35
N GLY A 36 -1.00 15.83 -33.34
CA GLY A 36 -2.05 16.33 -32.47
C GLY A 36 -3.34 15.54 -32.64
N PHE A 37 -4.00 15.22 -31.52
CA PHE A 37 -5.30 14.57 -31.54
C PHE A 37 -6.36 15.47 -30.92
N ARG A 38 -7.26 15.88 -31.81
CA ARG A 38 -8.59 16.42 -31.55
C ARG A 38 -9.46 15.40 -30.80
N HIS A 39 -10.43 15.93 -30.06
CA HIS A 39 -11.50 15.22 -29.37
C HIS A 39 -12.11 14.02 -30.14
N ALA A 40 -12.34 12.92 -29.41
CA ALA A 40 -13.49 12.04 -29.63
C ALA A 40 -13.91 11.40 -28.30
N ARG A 41 -15.17 11.62 -27.91
CA ARG A 41 -15.88 10.87 -26.87
C ARG A 41 -16.21 9.46 -27.36
N ILE A 42 -16.50 8.59 -26.40
CA ILE A 42 -17.19 7.28 -26.47
C ILE A 42 -16.30 6.07 -26.78
N LEU A 43 -15.94 5.32 -25.73
CA LEU A 43 -16.40 3.93 -25.59
C LEU A 43 -16.75 3.68 -24.12
N THR A 44 -18.04 3.51 -23.89
CA THR A 44 -18.67 2.91 -22.72
C THR A 44 -18.34 1.42 -22.63
N ASN A 45 -18.31 0.92 -21.39
CA ASN A 45 -18.51 -0.47 -20.99
C ASN A 45 -17.34 -1.45 -21.18
N THR A 46 -16.65 -1.72 -20.07
CA THR A 46 -16.12 -3.07 -19.77
C THR A 46 -16.26 -3.34 -18.28
N SER A 47 -17.40 -3.94 -17.93
CA SER A 47 -17.51 -4.79 -16.74
C SER A 47 -16.42 -5.84 -16.77
N ASN A 48 -15.51 -5.82 -15.80
CA ASN A 48 -14.68 -6.97 -15.44
C ASN A 48 -14.84 -7.23 -13.94
N SER A 49 -15.99 -7.80 -13.60
CA SER A 49 -16.15 -8.62 -12.41
C SER A 49 -15.24 -9.84 -12.55
N LEU A 50 -14.19 -9.93 -11.73
CA LEU A 50 -13.53 -11.21 -11.53
C LEU A 50 -14.45 -12.04 -10.64
N ILE A 51 -15.17 -12.96 -11.29
CA ILE A 51 -15.84 -14.08 -10.66
C ILE A 51 -14.77 -14.84 -9.86
N ILE A 52 -14.89 -14.81 -8.54
CA ILE A 52 -14.14 -15.71 -7.67
C ILE A 52 -14.84 -17.06 -7.80
N ASP A 53 -14.18 -18.02 -8.46
CA ASP A 53 -14.63 -19.41 -8.52
C ASP A 53 -14.82 -19.97 -7.10
N SER A 54 -16.08 -20.21 -6.75
CA SER A 54 -16.53 -20.73 -5.47
C SER A 54 -16.46 -22.27 -5.41
N ASN A 55 -15.34 -22.88 -5.82
CA ASN A 55 -15.21 -24.35 -5.87
C ASN A 55 -13.83 -24.88 -5.43
N LEU A 56 -13.34 -24.40 -4.28
CA LEU A 56 -12.39 -25.17 -3.45
C LEU A 56 -12.94 -25.29 -2.02
N TYR A 57 -14.14 -25.88 -1.92
CA TYR A 57 -14.69 -26.42 -0.69
C TYR A 57 -14.40 -27.93 -0.70
N ASN A 58 -13.52 -28.40 0.17
CA ASN A 58 -13.34 -29.84 0.40
C ASN A 58 -13.82 -30.18 1.82
N PRO A 59 -15.02 -30.78 1.98
CA PRO A 59 -15.52 -31.20 3.27
C PRO A 59 -15.11 -32.66 3.49
N ARG A 60 -13.98 -32.91 4.17
CA ARG A 60 -13.70 -34.16 4.91
C ARG A 60 -12.29 -34.15 5.51
N LEU A 61 -12.20 -33.76 6.77
CA LEU A 61 -11.30 -34.39 7.73
C LEU A 61 -12.11 -34.58 9.02
N GLN A 62 -12.54 -35.83 9.24
CA GLN A 62 -13.09 -36.34 10.50
C GLN A 62 -12.01 -37.13 11.23
N TYR A 63 -12.28 -37.38 12.52
CA TYR A 63 -11.57 -38.13 13.56
C TYR A 63 -10.60 -37.27 14.41
N ALA A 64 -10.65 -37.30 15.75
CA ALA A 64 -11.26 -38.26 16.67
C ALA A 64 -11.61 -37.65 18.03
N ASP A 65 -12.64 -38.24 18.63
CA ASP A 65 -13.01 -38.36 20.04
C ASP A 65 -12.16 -37.66 21.13
N ILE A 66 -12.80 -36.72 21.81
CA ILE A 66 -12.62 -36.53 23.26
C ILE A 66 -14.03 -36.42 23.87
N SER A 67 -14.41 -37.43 24.65
CA SER A 67 -15.70 -37.49 25.35
C SER A 67 -15.87 -36.36 26.41
N PRO A 68 -17.12 -36.00 26.75
CA PRO A 68 -17.45 -34.81 27.55
C PRO A 68 -17.53 -35.09 29.06
N LYS A 69 -17.26 -34.07 29.88
CA LYS A 69 -17.60 -34.02 31.32
C LYS A 69 -18.08 -32.60 31.70
N PRO A 70 -18.89 -32.45 32.78
CA PRO A 70 -20.24 -31.90 32.67
C PRO A 70 -20.35 -30.42 33.09
N ALA A 71 -21.52 -29.88 32.75
CA ALA A 71 -21.96 -28.50 32.90
C ALA A 71 -21.85 -27.95 34.33
N ILE A 72 -21.42 -26.68 34.42
CA ILE A 72 -21.67 -25.80 35.55
C ILE A 72 -22.65 -24.72 35.06
N SER A 73 -23.69 -24.56 35.87
CA SER A 73 -24.94 -23.82 35.69
C SER A 73 -24.80 -22.37 35.26
N GLU A 74 -25.69 -21.97 34.34
CA GLU A 74 -26.09 -20.59 34.10
C GLU A 74 -26.73 -20.00 35.35
N GLU A 75 -26.04 -19.12 36.04
CA GLU A 75 -26.64 -17.98 36.76
C GLU A 75 -25.52 -17.07 37.29
N THR A 76 -25.69 -15.75 37.10
CA THR A 76 -24.82 -14.65 37.55
C THR A 76 -23.81 -14.10 36.51
N LYS A 77 -24.31 -13.50 35.42
CA LYS A 77 -23.58 -12.43 34.71
C LYS A 77 -24.23 -11.09 35.04
N LYS A 78 -23.73 -10.45 36.10
CA LYS A 78 -24.02 -9.05 36.44
C LYS A 78 -23.61 -8.14 35.28
N GLU A 79 -24.55 -7.28 34.93
CA GLU A 79 -24.50 -6.11 34.07
C GLU A 79 -23.13 -5.40 34.10
N ARG A 80 -22.34 -5.60 33.03
CA ARG A 80 -21.17 -4.79 32.72
C ARG A 80 -21.62 -3.80 31.66
N THR A 81 -21.77 -2.54 32.06
CA THR A 81 -22.09 -1.42 31.18
C THR A 81 -21.08 -1.38 30.04
N GLU A 82 -21.54 -1.62 28.82
CA GLU A 82 -20.70 -1.50 27.62
C GLU A 82 -20.30 -0.02 27.45
N PRO A 83 -19.03 0.27 27.08
CA PRO A 83 -18.64 1.62 26.72
C PRO A 83 -19.43 2.09 25.50
N PRO A 84 -19.73 3.40 25.38
CA PRO A 84 -20.55 3.92 24.29
C PRO A 84 -19.96 3.56 22.93
N THR A 85 -20.84 3.09 22.05
CA THR A 85 -20.52 2.69 20.68
C THR A 85 -19.82 3.82 19.93
N PRO A 86 -18.78 3.52 19.13
CA PRO A 86 -18.19 4.52 18.24
C PRO A 86 -19.25 5.02 17.25
N ASN A 87 -19.31 6.34 17.04
CA ASN A 87 -20.24 6.96 16.08
C ASN A 87 -20.22 6.22 14.74
N PRO A 88 -21.39 5.84 14.19
CA PRO A 88 -21.46 5.15 12.92
C PRO A 88 -20.99 6.07 11.78
N ASP A 89 -20.18 5.51 10.87
CA ASP A 89 -19.93 6.08 9.55
C ASP A 89 -21.31 6.32 8.87
N PRO A 90 -21.49 7.37 8.04
CA PRO A 90 -22.77 7.66 7.38
C PRO A 90 -23.27 6.55 6.44
N ASN A 91 -22.49 5.48 6.24
CA ASN A 91 -22.85 4.27 5.50
C ASN A 91 -23.25 3.06 6.38
N GLY A 92 -23.35 3.20 7.71
CA GLY A 92 -23.76 2.08 8.59
C GLY A 92 -22.75 0.91 8.65
N ASN A 93 -21.51 1.14 8.21
CA ASN A 93 -20.45 0.14 8.26
C ASN A 93 -19.66 0.25 9.57
N GLU A 94 -19.69 -0.80 10.39
CA GLU A 94 -18.82 -0.98 11.55
C GLU A 94 -17.35 -1.24 11.13
N ARG A 95 -16.72 -0.30 10.43
CA ARG A 95 -15.26 -0.36 10.22
C ARG A 95 -14.58 -0.12 11.56
N THR A 96 -13.54 -0.89 11.85
CA THR A 96 -12.78 -0.69 13.09
C THR A 96 -11.95 0.59 13.05
N LEU A 97 -11.59 1.03 11.85
CA LEU A 97 -10.90 2.28 11.55
C LEU A 97 -11.54 2.93 10.31
N PRO A 98 -11.96 4.21 10.37
CA PRO A 98 -12.50 4.89 9.19
C PRO A 98 -11.39 5.18 8.17
N ARG A 99 -11.79 5.44 6.93
CA ARG A 99 -10.85 5.83 5.86
C ARG A 99 -10.21 7.17 6.21
N LEU A 100 -8.89 7.24 6.14
CA LEU A 100 -8.15 8.46 6.47
C LEU A 100 -8.19 9.47 5.33
N MET A 101 -8.09 8.98 4.10
CA MET A 101 -8.14 9.78 2.89
C MET A 101 -8.95 9.08 1.79
N ASN A 102 -9.45 9.87 0.83
CA ASN A 102 -10.14 9.37 -0.35
C ASN A 102 -9.15 8.79 -1.38
N PHE A 103 -8.66 7.59 -1.08
CA PHE A 103 -7.74 6.85 -1.93
C PHE A 103 -8.10 5.36 -1.91
N PRO A 104 -8.06 4.66 -3.06
CA PRO A 104 -8.39 3.23 -3.10
C PRO A 104 -7.48 2.42 -2.18
N GLU A 105 -8.06 1.44 -1.49
CA GLU A 105 -7.30 0.52 -0.65
C GLU A 105 -6.55 -0.51 -1.51
N ILE A 106 -5.22 -0.40 -1.52
CA ILE A 106 -4.32 -1.24 -2.32
C ILE A 106 -3.62 -2.24 -1.41
N MET A 107 -3.76 -3.52 -1.73
CA MET A 107 -3.16 -4.62 -0.95
C MET A 107 -2.17 -5.44 -1.77
N TRP A 108 -2.52 -5.80 -2.99
CA TRP A 108 -1.74 -6.77 -3.75
C TRP A 108 -0.84 -6.11 -4.80
N PRO A 109 0.34 -6.69 -5.07
CA PRO A 109 1.19 -6.22 -6.15
C PRO A 109 0.50 -6.42 -7.50
N SER A 110 0.82 -5.54 -8.45
CA SER A 110 0.37 -5.66 -9.85
C SER A 110 1.57 -5.92 -10.75
N MET A 111 1.57 -7.03 -11.47
CA MET A 111 2.66 -7.40 -12.38
C MET A 111 2.89 -6.35 -13.48
N PHE A 112 1.81 -5.77 -14.00
CA PHE A 112 1.88 -4.67 -14.97
C PHE A 112 2.51 -3.42 -14.37
N ASN A 113 2.16 -3.09 -13.12
CA ASN A 113 2.77 -1.95 -12.44
C ASN A 113 4.25 -2.20 -12.16
N SER A 114 4.66 -3.42 -11.79
CA SER A 114 6.08 -3.75 -11.59
C SER A 114 6.93 -3.47 -12.84
N MET A 115 6.45 -3.86 -14.03
CA MET A 115 7.13 -3.56 -15.29
C MET A 115 7.15 -2.06 -15.59
N ARG A 116 6.01 -1.37 -15.42
CA ARG A 116 5.91 0.08 -15.64
C ARG A 116 6.84 0.85 -14.70
N ASN A 117 6.84 0.52 -13.42
CA ASN A 117 7.70 1.11 -12.39
C ASN A 117 9.17 0.93 -12.76
N TRP A 118 9.54 -0.26 -13.23
CA TRP A 118 10.91 -0.50 -13.70
C TRP A 118 11.30 0.43 -14.87
N VAL A 119 10.44 0.57 -15.88
CA VAL A 119 10.69 1.48 -17.01
C VAL A 119 10.81 2.93 -16.54
N LEU A 120 9.92 3.40 -15.66
CA LEU A 120 9.95 4.77 -15.17
C LEU A 120 11.21 5.05 -14.34
N VAL A 121 11.58 4.14 -13.44
CA VAL A 121 12.77 4.31 -12.59
C VAL A 121 14.05 4.30 -13.42
N TYR A 122 14.28 3.25 -14.21
CA TYR A 122 15.56 3.07 -14.91
C TYR A 122 15.64 3.83 -16.24
N GLY A 123 14.49 4.11 -16.86
CA GLY A 123 14.41 4.82 -18.13
C GLY A 123 14.20 6.32 -18.00
N ILE A 124 13.61 6.81 -16.90
CA ILE A 124 13.29 8.24 -16.74
C ILE A 124 13.93 8.85 -15.49
N ILE A 125 13.55 8.38 -14.30
CA ILE A 125 13.95 9.02 -13.03
C ILE A 125 15.47 9.03 -12.89
N ARG A 126 16.11 7.86 -12.99
CA ARG A 126 17.58 7.77 -12.84
C ARG A 126 18.35 8.58 -13.88
N PRO A 127 18.09 8.48 -15.19
CA PRO A 127 18.88 9.22 -16.17
C PRO A 127 18.63 10.73 -16.18
N TYR A 128 17.40 11.18 -15.91
CA TYR A 128 17.00 12.58 -16.17
C TYR A 128 16.68 13.40 -14.92
N PHE A 129 16.24 12.78 -13.82
CA PHE A 129 15.78 13.51 -12.63
C PHE A 129 16.76 13.38 -11.45
N ASP A 130 17.21 12.16 -11.16
CA ASP A 130 18.08 11.87 -10.04
C ASP A 130 18.96 10.64 -10.31
N ARG A 131 20.21 10.89 -10.69
CA ARG A 131 21.19 9.84 -11.04
C ARG A 131 21.54 8.93 -9.87
N GLU A 132 21.41 9.43 -8.65
CA GLU A 132 21.74 8.72 -7.42
C GLU A 132 20.54 7.97 -6.86
N PHE A 133 19.35 8.15 -7.45
CA PHE A 133 18.13 7.47 -7.03
C PHE A 133 18.31 5.96 -7.03
N TYR A 134 18.13 5.37 -5.84
CA TYR A 134 18.20 3.94 -5.62
C TYR A 134 16.95 3.45 -4.91
N VAL A 135 16.19 2.57 -5.57
CA VAL A 135 14.88 2.10 -5.08
C VAL A 135 14.99 1.45 -3.70
N LYS A 136 16.06 0.70 -3.41
CA LYS A 136 16.19 0.06 -2.09
C LYS A 136 16.37 1.10 -0.98
N GLU A 137 17.12 2.17 -1.24
CA GLU A 137 17.32 3.26 -0.28
C GLU A 137 16.02 4.03 -0.07
N PHE A 138 15.29 4.30 -1.16
CA PHE A 138 13.96 4.89 -1.08
C PHE A 138 13.01 4.04 -0.23
N ILE A 139 12.95 2.72 -0.47
CA ILE A 139 12.09 1.81 0.32
C ILE A 139 12.45 1.84 1.81
N ARG A 140 13.75 1.84 2.13
CA ARG A 140 14.23 1.95 3.52
C ARG A 140 13.79 3.26 4.17
N GLY A 141 13.98 4.38 3.48
CA GLY A 141 13.54 5.71 3.94
C GLY A 141 12.02 5.78 4.10
N ALA A 142 11.27 5.27 3.13
CA ALA A 142 9.81 5.22 3.16
C ALA A 142 9.27 4.41 4.33
N LYS A 143 9.92 3.29 4.67
CA LYS A 143 9.57 2.47 5.84
C LYS A 143 9.69 3.29 7.15
N ARG A 144 10.79 4.03 7.31
CA ARG A 144 10.99 4.91 8.48
C ARG A 144 10.00 6.07 8.51
N ALA A 145 9.82 6.74 7.37
CA ALA A 145 8.88 7.84 7.26
C ALA A 145 7.45 7.41 7.62
N MET A 146 7.03 6.22 7.19
CA MET A 146 5.75 5.63 7.56
C MET A 146 5.59 5.50 9.08
N GLN A 147 6.57 4.93 9.80
CA GLN A 147 6.53 4.84 11.27
C GLN A 147 6.47 6.22 11.94
N VAL A 148 7.30 7.17 11.50
CA VAL A 148 7.32 8.52 12.10
C VAL A 148 5.96 9.20 11.94
N VAL A 149 5.39 9.16 10.72
CA VAL A 149 4.10 9.77 10.42
C VAL A 149 2.96 9.05 11.16
N SER A 150 3.01 7.72 11.24
CA SER A 150 1.99 6.92 11.95
C SER A 150 1.91 7.29 13.45
N ILE A 151 3.06 7.44 14.11
CA ILE A 151 3.17 7.87 15.51
C ILE A 151 2.65 9.31 15.69
N LYS A 152 2.96 10.22 14.77
CA LYS A 152 2.48 11.60 14.83
C LYS A 152 0.96 11.69 14.64
N LEU A 153 0.40 10.91 13.72
CA LEU A 153 -1.05 10.83 13.51
C LEU A 153 -1.76 10.27 14.75
N MET A 154 -1.21 9.22 15.37
CA MET A 154 -1.72 8.65 16.61
C MET A 154 -1.78 9.70 17.75
N ASN A 155 -0.77 10.56 17.84
CA ASN A 155 -0.70 11.65 18.82
C ASN A 155 -1.48 12.91 18.41
N ALA A 156 -2.06 12.96 17.21
CA ALA A 156 -2.63 14.17 16.61
C ALA A 156 -1.64 15.36 16.59
N ASP A 157 -0.34 15.08 16.43
CA ASP A 157 0.74 16.05 16.31
C ASP A 157 0.79 16.62 14.89
N PHE A 158 -0.14 17.52 14.56
CA PHE A 158 -0.22 18.14 13.24
C PHE A 158 0.94 19.11 12.97
N ALA A 159 1.50 19.72 14.02
CA ALA A 159 2.65 20.60 13.88
C ALA A 159 3.89 19.82 13.45
N GLY A 160 4.13 18.65 14.04
CA GLY A 160 5.25 17.79 13.64
C GLY A 160 5.03 17.04 12.32
N LEU A 161 3.81 17.05 11.77
CA LEU A 161 3.53 16.54 10.41
C LEU A 161 3.82 17.59 9.32
N GLN A 162 3.99 18.85 9.71
CA GLN A 162 4.42 19.91 8.81
C GLN A 162 5.76 19.49 8.16
N ASP A 163 5.86 19.69 6.85
CA ASP A 163 6.99 19.31 6.00
C ASP A 163 7.23 17.79 5.82
N LEU A 164 6.54 16.91 6.55
CA LEU A 164 6.52 15.46 6.29
C LEU A 164 5.39 15.05 5.35
N VAL A 165 4.27 15.78 5.44
CA VAL A 165 3.03 15.56 4.70
C VAL A 165 2.69 16.84 3.94
N THR A 166 2.15 16.72 2.73
CA THR A 166 1.77 17.91 1.95
C THR A 166 0.63 18.67 2.63
N PRO A 167 0.51 20.01 2.42
CA PRO A 167 -0.54 20.81 3.02
C PRO A 167 -1.95 20.30 2.71
N GLU A 168 -2.17 19.78 1.50
CA GLU A 168 -3.45 19.25 1.05
C GLU A 168 -3.81 17.97 1.81
N ALA A 169 -2.84 17.06 1.94
CA ALA A 169 -3.03 15.82 2.70
C ALA A 169 -3.25 16.11 4.19
N LEU A 170 -2.54 17.09 4.75
CA LEU A 170 -2.75 17.51 6.14
C LEU A 170 -4.14 18.12 6.36
N ALA A 171 -4.65 18.89 5.41
CA ALA A 171 -6.00 19.46 5.45
C ALA A 171 -7.10 18.39 5.42
N GLU A 172 -6.89 17.29 4.69
CA GLU A 172 -7.80 16.14 4.65
C GLU A 172 -7.71 15.29 5.93
N LEU A 173 -6.49 15.01 6.42
CA LEU A 173 -6.25 14.16 7.59
C LEU A 173 -6.75 14.80 8.88
N LYS A 174 -6.52 16.10 9.07
CA LYS A 174 -6.81 16.81 10.33
C LYS A 174 -8.24 16.59 10.85
N PRO A 175 -9.32 16.86 10.08
CA PRO A 175 -10.69 16.66 10.56
C PRO A 175 -11.03 15.18 10.81
N VAL A 176 -10.41 14.23 10.09
CA VAL A 176 -10.64 12.80 10.30
C VAL A 176 -9.99 12.34 11.60
N ILE A 177 -8.71 12.66 11.79
CA ILE A 177 -7.94 12.28 12.99
C ILE A 177 -8.55 12.88 14.27
N GLN A 178 -9.07 14.11 14.21
CA GLN A 178 -9.73 14.75 15.35
C GLN A 178 -11.05 14.07 15.76
N LYS A 179 -11.71 13.36 14.85
CA LYS A 179 -12.96 12.62 15.13
C LYS A 179 -12.71 11.21 15.66
N LEU A 180 -11.49 10.69 15.52
CA LEU A 180 -11.15 9.35 15.98
C LEU A 180 -11.19 9.25 17.51
N SER A 181 -11.73 8.15 18.01
CA SER A 181 -11.60 7.80 19.42
C SER A 181 -10.13 7.54 19.79
N VAL A 182 -9.82 7.55 21.10
CA VAL A 182 -8.46 7.22 21.57
C VAL A 182 -8.04 5.82 21.13
N SER A 183 -8.96 4.84 21.16
CA SER A 183 -8.66 3.48 20.71
C SER A 183 -8.43 3.40 19.20
N GLN A 184 -9.16 4.17 18.40
CA GLN A 184 -8.96 4.26 16.95
C GLN A 184 -7.62 4.95 16.62
N ARG A 185 -7.26 6.03 17.32
CA ARG A 185 -5.95 6.69 17.12
C ARG A 185 -4.78 5.77 17.44
N ARG A 186 -4.88 4.96 18.52
CA ARG A 186 -3.88 3.92 18.83
C ARG A 186 -3.77 2.85 17.75
N GLN A 187 -4.80 2.63 16.94
CA GLN A 187 -4.73 1.71 15.81
C GLN A 187 -3.88 2.26 14.65
N LEU A 188 -3.60 3.57 14.63
CA LEU A 188 -2.73 4.20 13.61
C LEU A 188 -1.25 3.98 13.87
N GLU A 189 -0.86 3.63 15.09
CA GLU A 189 0.54 3.38 15.38
C GLU A 189 1.06 2.15 14.62
N VAL A 190 2.21 2.34 13.97
CA VAL A 190 2.92 1.29 13.25
C VAL A 190 4.40 1.36 13.58
N GLN A 191 4.97 0.22 14.00
CA GLN A 191 6.40 0.06 14.15
C GLN A 191 7.02 -0.55 12.89
N GLU A 192 8.24 -0.13 12.54
CA GLU A 192 9.01 -0.70 11.43
C GLU A 192 9.31 -2.20 11.63
N SER A 193 9.49 -2.63 12.87
CA SER A 193 9.68 -4.05 13.20
C SER A 193 8.49 -4.91 12.81
N ASP A 194 7.30 -4.33 12.73
CA ASP A 194 6.05 -5.04 12.51
C ASP A 194 5.71 -5.22 11.03
N VAL A 195 6.52 -4.63 10.14
CA VAL A 195 6.34 -4.73 8.69
C VAL A 195 6.94 -6.04 8.19
N TYR A 196 6.08 -7.00 7.82
CA TYR A 196 6.51 -8.30 7.28
C TYR A 196 6.61 -8.32 5.75
N LEU A 197 5.90 -7.42 5.05
CA LEU A 197 5.95 -7.29 3.60
C LEU A 197 5.79 -5.82 3.19
N MET A 198 6.62 -5.36 2.26
CA MET A 198 6.49 -4.03 1.68
C MET A 198 6.97 -4.00 0.23
N PHE A 199 6.33 -3.17 -0.59
CA PHE A 199 6.74 -3.00 -1.99
C PHE A 199 6.24 -1.66 -2.57
N PRO A 200 6.96 -1.10 -3.57
CA PRO A 200 6.44 -0.01 -4.38
C PRO A 200 5.36 -0.54 -5.32
N TYR A 201 4.13 -0.07 -5.13
CA TYR A 201 3.01 -0.45 -5.98
C TYR A 201 3.00 0.31 -7.29
N GLN A 202 3.15 1.64 -7.26
CA GLN A 202 3.05 2.48 -8.44
C GLN A 202 4.05 3.64 -8.38
N VAL A 203 4.72 3.87 -9.49
CA VAL A 203 5.54 5.06 -9.75
C VAL A 203 4.80 5.92 -10.79
N GLY A 204 4.62 7.19 -10.49
CA GLY A 204 4.01 8.19 -11.34
C GLY A 204 5.00 9.33 -11.64
N ILE A 205 4.86 9.94 -12.82
CA ILE A 205 5.56 11.17 -13.16
C ILE A 205 4.51 12.15 -13.67
N MET A 206 4.49 13.35 -13.11
CA MET A 206 3.59 14.43 -13.48
C MET A 206 4.42 15.59 -14.02
N PHE A 207 3.93 16.20 -15.09
CA PHE A 207 4.51 17.39 -15.70
C PHE A 207 3.47 18.50 -15.60
N ASP A 208 3.89 19.70 -15.23
CA ASP A 208 3.07 20.89 -15.41
C ASP A 208 3.19 21.30 -16.89
N GLU A 209 2.06 21.45 -17.57
CA GLU A 209 2.00 22.01 -18.92
C GLU A 209 2.15 23.54 -18.81
N GLY A 210 3.33 24.00 -18.40
CA GLY A 210 3.67 25.42 -18.43
C GLY A 210 3.72 25.94 -19.87
N ASN A 211 3.47 27.24 -20.05
CA ASN A 211 3.73 27.92 -21.32
C ASN A 211 5.20 27.73 -21.74
N GLU A 212 5.53 27.83 -23.03
CA GLU A 212 6.88 27.61 -23.60
C GLU A 212 8.01 28.45 -22.94
N HIS A 213 7.67 29.43 -22.12
CA HIS A 213 8.58 30.33 -21.41
C HIS A 213 8.72 30.06 -19.90
N GLU A 214 8.00 29.08 -19.34
CA GLU A 214 8.07 28.72 -17.92
C GLU A 214 8.91 27.46 -17.68
N ILE A 215 9.56 27.38 -16.51
CA ILE A 215 10.29 26.18 -16.10
C ILE A 215 9.27 25.05 -15.91
N GLN A 216 9.33 24.03 -16.77
CA GLN A 216 8.47 22.87 -16.68
C GLN A 216 8.64 22.18 -15.32
N LYS A 217 7.61 22.26 -14.47
CA LYS A 217 7.62 21.59 -13.18
C LYS A 217 7.41 20.10 -13.35
N ARG A 218 8.09 19.32 -12.51
CA ARG A 218 8.13 17.86 -12.61
C ARG A 218 8.00 17.27 -11.23
N TRP A 219 7.09 16.32 -11.08
CA TRP A 219 6.93 15.58 -9.83
C TRP A 219 7.02 14.09 -10.09
N VAL A 220 7.63 13.39 -9.15
CA VAL A 220 7.59 11.94 -9.09
C VAL A 220 6.75 11.55 -7.90
N GLU A 221 5.84 10.61 -8.12
CA GLU A 221 5.07 9.97 -7.05
C GLU A 221 5.46 8.50 -6.94
N ILE A 222 5.57 7.99 -5.71
CA ILE A 222 5.76 6.56 -5.45
C ILE A 222 4.78 6.13 -4.36
N THR A 223 3.83 5.28 -4.74
CA THR A 223 2.90 4.65 -3.79
C THR A 223 3.52 3.38 -3.25
N MET A 224 3.75 3.35 -1.94
CA MET A 224 4.22 2.21 -1.17
C MET A 224 3.05 1.50 -0.49
N VAL A 225 3.13 0.18 -0.45
CA VAL A 225 2.21 -0.68 0.31
C VAL A 225 3.03 -1.37 1.41
N PHE A 226 2.56 -1.27 2.64
CA PHE A 226 3.16 -1.92 3.81
C PHE A 226 2.13 -2.86 4.42
N HIS A 227 2.49 -4.11 4.63
CA HIS A 227 1.72 -5.06 5.42
C HIS A 227 2.36 -5.21 6.78
N ILE A 228 1.53 -5.10 7.80
CA ILE A 228 1.92 -4.99 9.19
C ILE A 228 1.25 -6.12 9.94
N LEU A 229 2.01 -6.79 10.79
CA LEU A 229 1.51 -7.73 11.79
C LEU A 229 1.88 -7.20 13.16
N ARG A 230 0.89 -6.76 13.94
CA ARG A 230 1.15 -6.30 15.31
C ARG A 230 1.67 -7.45 16.17
N GLY A 231 2.73 -7.21 16.91
CA GLY A 231 3.36 -8.24 17.73
C GLY A 231 4.33 -9.13 16.95
N LEU A 232 4.69 -8.77 15.71
CA LEU A 232 5.57 -9.58 14.86
C LEU A 232 6.93 -9.79 15.49
N ARG A 233 7.47 -8.77 16.14
CA ARG A 233 8.78 -8.84 16.80
C ARG A 233 8.77 -9.87 17.92
N GLU A 234 7.74 -9.89 18.73
CA GLU A 234 7.55 -10.83 19.84
C GLU A 234 7.42 -12.27 19.33
N ILE A 235 6.72 -12.47 18.20
CA ILE A 235 6.62 -13.78 17.51
C ILE A 235 7.99 -14.21 16.98
N GLN A 236 8.77 -13.29 16.43
CA GLN A 236 10.13 -13.58 15.96
C GLN A 236 11.07 -13.93 17.11
N GLU A 237 10.96 -13.24 18.24
CA GLU A 237 11.78 -13.44 19.43
C GLU A 237 11.40 -14.73 20.19
N SER A 238 10.14 -15.19 20.11
CA SER A 238 9.71 -16.47 20.70
C SER A 238 10.22 -17.70 19.96
N GLY A 239 10.74 -17.53 18.73
CA GLY A 239 11.23 -18.62 17.89
C GLY A 239 10.12 -19.44 17.21
N GLU A 240 8.88 -18.96 17.23
CA GLU A 240 7.78 -19.59 16.50
C GLU A 240 7.99 -19.45 14.99
N GLU A 241 7.76 -20.55 14.24
CA GLU A 241 7.79 -20.49 12.78
C GLU A 241 6.65 -19.61 12.27
N MET A 242 7.01 -18.48 11.66
CA MET A 242 6.05 -17.55 11.09
C MET A 242 5.28 -18.17 9.92
N PRO A 243 3.95 -18.34 10.01
CA PRO A 243 3.16 -18.85 8.90
C PRO A 243 3.17 -17.88 7.72
N TRP A 244 3.45 -18.39 6.52
CA TRP A 244 3.44 -17.59 5.28
C TRP A 244 2.06 -17.00 4.93
N ASN A 245 1.01 -17.42 5.62
CA ASN A 245 -0.40 -17.11 5.37
C ASN A 245 -1.07 -16.29 6.50
N PHE A 246 -0.32 -15.43 7.20
CA PHE A 246 -0.85 -14.57 8.29
C PHE A 246 -2.18 -13.86 7.97
N GLY A 247 -2.38 -13.40 6.73
CA GLY A 247 -3.63 -12.73 6.32
C GLY A 247 -4.87 -13.64 6.23
N ILE A 248 -4.69 -14.96 6.29
CA ILE A 248 -5.75 -15.96 6.11
C ILE A 248 -6.08 -16.64 7.43
N MET A 249 -5.10 -16.81 8.33
CA MET A 249 -5.27 -17.49 9.61
C MET A 249 -6.13 -16.64 10.59
N PRO A 250 -7.25 -17.17 11.12
CA PRO A 250 -8.17 -16.43 11.98
C PRO A 250 -7.50 -15.78 13.21
N GLU A 251 -6.44 -16.39 13.72
CA GLU A 251 -5.65 -16.00 14.90
C GLU A 251 -4.88 -14.68 14.74
N TYR A 252 -4.64 -14.29 13.48
CA TYR A 252 -3.83 -13.13 13.11
C TYR A 252 -4.63 -12.08 12.32
N GLN A 253 -5.83 -12.40 11.83
CA GLN A 253 -6.63 -11.52 10.98
C GLN A 253 -6.95 -10.16 11.62
N ASP A 254 -7.10 -10.12 12.95
CA ASP A 254 -7.34 -8.92 13.74
C ASP A 254 -6.07 -8.11 14.02
N LYS A 255 -4.89 -8.73 13.88
CA LYS A 255 -3.57 -8.15 14.07
C LYS A 255 -2.93 -7.66 12.77
N VAL A 256 -3.48 -8.02 11.61
CA VAL A 256 -2.99 -7.61 10.28
C VAL A 256 -3.57 -6.26 9.86
N PHE A 257 -2.67 -5.37 9.45
CA PHE A 257 -3.01 -4.06 8.89
C PHE A 257 -2.28 -3.85 7.58
N VAL A 258 -2.89 -3.03 6.71
CA VAL A 258 -2.26 -2.55 5.49
C VAL A 258 -2.22 -1.04 5.52
N CYS A 259 -1.05 -0.50 5.21
CA CYS A 259 -0.81 0.92 5.09
C CYS A 259 -0.44 1.26 3.64
N ASN A 260 -1.07 2.28 3.08
CA ASN A 260 -0.74 2.84 1.78
C ASN A 260 -0.23 4.26 1.97
N TYR A 261 0.99 4.51 1.53
CA TYR A 261 1.63 5.82 1.61
C TYR A 261 2.10 6.22 0.24
N ARG A 262 1.68 7.39 -0.23
CA ARG A 262 2.23 7.96 -1.45
C ARG A 262 3.21 9.07 -1.11
N PHE A 263 4.43 8.89 -1.60
CA PHE A 263 5.49 9.87 -1.50
C PHE A 263 5.53 10.67 -2.78
N ILE A 264 5.71 11.98 -2.66
CA ILE A 264 5.85 12.91 -3.77
C ILE A 264 7.11 13.76 -3.56
N LYS A 265 7.85 13.99 -4.65
CA LYS A 265 8.99 14.91 -4.67
C LYS A 265 9.00 15.70 -5.97
N GLU A 266 9.31 16.98 -5.85
CA GLU A 266 9.53 17.87 -6.99
C GLU A 266 10.97 17.77 -7.50
N PHE A 267 11.12 17.67 -8.82
CA PHE A 267 12.40 17.58 -9.55
C PHE A 267 12.57 18.74 -10.56
N THR A 268 11.90 19.86 -10.31
CA THR A 268 12.01 21.07 -11.13
C THR A 268 13.43 21.64 -11.07
N SER A 269 14.00 21.98 -12.22
CA SER A 269 15.36 22.53 -12.30
C SER A 269 15.54 23.77 -11.44
N GLY A 270 16.61 23.80 -10.64
CA GLY A 270 16.95 24.94 -9.78
C GLY A 270 16.19 25.01 -8.45
N ARG A 271 15.36 24.01 -8.15
CA ARG A 271 14.69 23.88 -6.85
C ARG A 271 15.13 22.59 -6.16
N GLU A 272 15.57 22.72 -4.92
CA GLU A 272 15.79 21.57 -4.03
C GLU A 272 14.48 21.26 -3.28
N SER A 273 14.12 19.98 -3.23
CA SER A 273 12.91 19.50 -2.55
C SER A 273 13.19 18.13 -1.93
N ASP A 274 12.55 17.86 -0.80
CA ASP A 274 12.55 16.55 -0.17
C ASP A 274 11.32 15.73 -0.56
N TRP A 275 11.36 14.43 -0.22
CA TRP A 275 10.21 13.55 -0.32
C TRP A 275 9.23 13.87 0.80
N THR A 276 8.01 14.19 0.42
CA THR A 276 6.88 14.40 1.35
C THR A 276 5.78 13.39 1.03
N ILE A 277 4.80 13.25 1.92
CA ILE A 277 3.71 12.30 1.75
C ILE A 277 2.43 13.05 1.38
N ASN A 278 1.80 12.67 0.26
CA ASN A 278 0.52 13.25 -0.16
C ASN A 278 -0.67 12.30 -0.01
N ILE A 279 -0.44 11.02 0.33
CA ILE A 279 -1.51 10.08 0.67
C ILE A 279 -1.09 9.25 1.88
N VAL A 280 -1.99 9.12 2.85
CA VAL A 280 -1.88 8.21 4.00
C VAL A 280 -3.18 7.46 4.16
N ASN A 281 -3.13 6.13 4.07
CA ASN A 281 -4.27 5.25 4.33
C ASN A 281 -3.87 4.06 5.18
N HIS A 282 -4.72 3.73 6.15
CA HIS A 282 -4.56 2.63 7.09
C HIS A 282 -5.87 1.86 7.11
N PHE A 283 -5.82 0.54 6.95
CA PHE A 283 -7.03 -0.28 6.98
C PHE A 283 -6.72 -1.72 7.36
N LYS A 284 -7.74 -2.43 7.85
CA LYS A 284 -7.67 -3.88 8.04
C LYS A 284 -8.19 -4.59 6.79
N PRO A 285 -7.48 -5.59 6.26
CA PRO A 285 -8.00 -6.46 5.20
C PRO A 285 -9.37 -7.05 5.52
N LEU A 286 -9.59 -7.43 6.78
CA LEU A 286 -10.86 -8.03 7.22
C LEU A 286 -12.05 -7.07 7.06
N ASP A 287 -11.84 -5.78 7.29
CA ASP A 287 -12.90 -4.77 7.13
C ASP A 287 -13.30 -4.66 5.65
N LEU A 288 -12.35 -4.71 4.73
CA LEU A 288 -12.63 -4.73 3.28
C LEU A 288 -13.40 -5.98 2.84
N ILE A 289 -13.00 -7.15 3.34
CA ILE A 289 -13.69 -8.42 3.02
C ILE A 289 -15.14 -8.39 3.52
N LYS A 290 -15.37 -7.86 4.73
CA LYS A 290 -16.72 -7.69 5.28
C LYS A 290 -17.57 -6.75 4.44
N GLU A 291 -16.99 -5.67 3.93
CA GLU A 291 -17.69 -4.74 3.03
C GLU A 291 -18.04 -5.41 1.70
N MET A 292 -17.10 -6.14 1.09
CA MET A 292 -17.34 -6.85 -0.18
C MET A 292 -18.44 -7.92 -0.07
N LYS A 293 -18.60 -8.57 1.09
CA LYS A 293 -19.64 -9.59 1.31
C LYS A 293 -21.04 -9.00 1.51
N ARG A 294 -21.15 -7.70 1.79
CA ARG A 294 -22.44 -7.01 2.01
C ARG A 294 -23.03 -6.43 0.71
N VAL A 295 -22.21 -6.33 -0.34
CA VAL A 295 -22.60 -5.87 -1.68
C VAL A 295 -23.01 -7.08 -2.52
#